data_AF-A0A932YVY3-F1
#
_entry.id   AF-A0A932YVY3-F1
#
_cell.length_a   1.000
_cell.length_b   1.000
_cell.length_c   1.000
_cell.angle_alpha   90.00
_cell.angle_beta   90.00
_cell.angle_gamma   90.00
#
_symmetry.space_group_name_H-M   'P 1'
#
loop_
_entity.id
_entity.type
_entity.pdbx_description
1 polymer ?
#
loop_
_entity_poly.entity_id
_entity_poly.type
_entity_poly.pdbx_seq_one_letter_code
_entity_poly.pdbx_strand_id
1 'polypeptide(L)'
;VAAEFVGTSITSQAWAQERVNRFLPDNPHILLADSRYRGYTRVDVSPKLLRADLRAMASVRERDADCSTLASFVVEDGRPGPKLA
;
A
#
# COMPACT_ATOMS: atom_id res chain seq x y z
N VAL A 1 -8.73 -14.54 10.73
CA VAL A 1 -8.75 -13.50 9.67
C VAL A 1 -7.58 -12.57 9.93
N ALA A 2 -6.81 -12.22 8.91
CA ALA A 2 -5.68 -11.29 9.01
C ALA A 2 -5.76 -10.26 7.89
N ALA A 3 -5.08 -9.13 8.07
CA ALA A 3 -4.86 -8.13 7.03
C ALA A 3 -3.42 -8.25 6.52
N GLU A 4 -3.21 -8.12 5.22
CA GLU A 4 -1.89 -8.10 4.61
C GLU A 4 -1.63 -6.72 3.97
N PHE A 5 -0.44 -6.18 4.22
CA PHE A 5 0.04 -4.94 3.60
C PHE A 5 1.33 -5.26 2.84
N VAL A 6 1.22 -5.44 1.52
CA VAL A 6 2.36 -5.70 0.65
C VAL A 6 2.96 -4.36 0.22
N GLY A 7 4.15 -4.05 0.74
CA GLY A 7 4.89 -2.85 0.35
C GLY A 7 5.35 -2.91 -1.11
N THR A 8 5.39 -1.76 -1.77
CA THR A 8 6.08 -1.63 -3.06
C THR A 8 7.60 -1.76 -2.87
N SER A 9 8.32 -1.87 -3.97
CA SER A 9 9.78 -1.82 -3.95
C SER A 9 10.29 -0.40 -3.68
N ILE A 10 11.50 -0.29 -3.11
CA ILE A 10 12.18 1.00 -2.92
C ILE A 10 12.55 1.62 -4.29
N THR A 11 13.13 0.85 -5.22
CA THR A 11 13.47 1.34 -6.57
C THR A 11 13.25 0.34 -7.71
N SER A 12 13.17 -0.97 -7.42
CA SER A 12 12.99 -2.02 -8.44
C SER A 12 11.73 -1.79 -9.28
N GLN A 13 11.82 -1.93 -10.59
CA GLN A 13 10.68 -1.69 -11.48
C GLN A 13 9.69 -2.87 -11.46
N ALA A 14 8.41 -2.55 -11.60
CA ALA A 14 7.30 -3.49 -11.60
C ALA A 14 6.69 -3.62 -12.99
N TRP A 15 5.79 -4.60 -13.16
CA TRP A 15 4.99 -4.69 -14.37
C TRP A 15 4.09 -3.47 -14.55
N ALA A 16 3.71 -3.21 -15.80
CA ALA A 16 2.70 -2.22 -16.15
C ALA A 16 1.40 -2.47 -15.36
N GLN A 17 0.73 -1.39 -14.96
CA GLN A 17 -0.48 -1.45 -14.12
C GLN A 17 -1.58 -2.30 -14.76
N GLU A 18 -1.69 -2.27 -16.10
CA GLU A 18 -2.67 -3.04 -16.87
C GLU A 18 -2.47 -4.55 -16.72
N ARG A 19 -1.24 -5.00 -16.42
CA ARG A 19 -0.99 -6.41 -16.10
C ARG A 19 -1.48 -6.75 -14.70
N VAL A 20 -1.26 -5.87 -13.73
CA VAL A 20 -1.75 -6.06 -12.35
C VAL A 20 -3.28 -6.07 -12.31
N ASN A 21 -3.91 -5.13 -13.01
CA ASN A 21 -5.37 -4.99 -13.07
C ASN A 21 -6.09 -6.26 -13.55
N ARG A 22 -5.46 -7.09 -14.39
CA ARG A 22 -6.06 -8.34 -14.88
C ARG A 22 -6.26 -9.39 -13.79
N PHE A 23 -5.52 -9.31 -12.69
CA PHE A 23 -5.66 -10.26 -11.58
C PHE A 23 -6.71 -9.82 -10.56
N LEU A 24 -7.11 -8.54 -10.54
CA LEU A 24 -8.01 -8.01 -9.51
C LEU A 24 -9.41 -8.64 -9.51
N PRO A 25 -10.05 -8.95 -10.67
CA PRO A 25 -11.36 -9.59 -10.67
C PRO A 25 -11.40 -10.93 -9.93
N ASP A 26 -10.32 -11.71 -9.99
CA ASP A 26 -10.20 -13.01 -9.32
C ASP A 26 -9.84 -12.87 -7.83
N ASN A 27 -9.48 -11.67 -7.37
CA ASN A 27 -8.96 -11.41 -6.03
C ASN A 27 -9.74 -10.28 -5.33
N PRO A 28 -11.04 -10.49 -5.03
CA PRO A 28 -11.93 -9.44 -4.50
C PRO A 28 -11.55 -8.94 -3.09
N HIS A 29 -10.61 -9.62 -2.42
CA HIS A 29 -10.10 -9.24 -1.12
C HIS A 29 -8.98 -8.19 -1.19
N ILE A 30 -8.42 -7.91 -2.38
CA ILE A 30 -7.42 -6.88 -2.59
C ILE A 30 -8.12 -5.51 -2.61
N LEU A 31 -7.83 -4.68 -1.60
CA LEU A 31 -8.42 -3.34 -1.50
C LEU A 31 -7.66 -2.28 -2.34
N LEU A 32 -6.37 -2.50 -2.57
CA LEU A 32 -5.52 -1.59 -3.34
C LEU A 32 -4.34 -2.37 -3.95
N ALA A 33 -4.10 -2.17 -5.24
CA ALA A 33 -2.92 -2.66 -5.93
C ALA A 33 -2.44 -1.61 -6.95
N ASP A 34 -1.29 -1.00 -6.68
CA ASP A 34 -0.70 0.04 -7.54
C ASP A 34 0.77 -0.24 -7.78
N SER A 35 1.13 -0.56 -9.03
CA SER A 35 2.51 -0.83 -9.46
C SER A 35 3.21 0.38 -10.05
N ARG A 36 2.56 1.54 -10.11
CA ARG A 36 3.13 2.75 -10.72
C ARG A 36 4.14 3.42 -9.79
N TYR A 37 3.90 3.35 -8.48
CA TYR A 37 4.71 4.03 -7.48
C TYR A 37 5.73 3.12 -6.81
N ARG A 38 6.83 3.73 -6.37
CA ARG A 38 7.82 3.15 -5.47
C ARG A 38 7.81 3.92 -4.15
N GLY A 39 8.41 3.35 -3.13
CA GLY A 39 8.41 3.91 -1.79
C GLY A 39 8.37 2.83 -0.74
N TYR A 40 7.63 3.06 0.33
CA TYR A 40 7.65 2.22 1.53
C TYR A 40 6.31 2.29 2.27
N THR A 41 6.09 1.39 3.22
CA THR A 41 4.93 1.46 4.12
C THR A 41 5.39 1.96 5.47
N ARG A 42 4.75 3.01 5.99
CA ARG A 42 4.92 3.43 7.39
C ARG A 42 3.80 2.81 8.22
N VAL A 43 4.16 2.10 9.28
CA VAL A 43 3.20 1.43 10.16
C VAL A 43 3.32 1.98 11.57
N ASP A 44 2.20 2.49 12.09
CA ASP A 44 2.06 2.90 13.49
C ASP A 44 1.16 1.90 14.20
N VAL A 45 1.67 1.26 15.26
CA VAL A 45 0.97 0.20 15.98
C VAL A 45 0.70 0.62 17.42
N SER A 46 -0.52 0.39 17.86
CA SER A 46 -0.96 0.55 19.25
C SER A 46 -1.77 -0.69 19.67
N PRO A 47 -2.10 -0.84 20.98
CA PRO A 47 -2.97 -1.92 21.43
C PRO A 47 -4.40 -1.86 20.84
N LYS A 48 -4.85 -0.72 20.31
CA LYS A 48 -6.22 -0.53 19.81
C LYS A 48 -6.34 -0.54 18.29
N LEU A 49 -5.27 -0.21 17.59
CA LEU A 49 -5.24 -0.21 16.13
C LEU A 49 -3.83 -0.31 15.59
N LEU A 50 -3.73 -0.80 14.36
CA LEU A 50 -2.62 -0.62 13.46
C LEU A 50 -3.04 0.36 12.36
N ARG A 51 -2.22 1.38 12.08
CA ARG A 51 -2.35 2.27 10.93
C ARG A 51 -1.21 2.01 9.96
N ALA A 52 -1.53 1.81 8.68
CA ALA A 52 -0.57 1.65 7.61
C ALA A 52 -0.74 2.78 6.58
N ASP A 53 0.27 3.63 6.45
CA ASP A 53 0.35 4.66 5.42
C ASP A 53 1.24 4.14 4.27
N LEU A 54 0.68 3.98 3.08
CA LEU A 54 1.44 3.61 1.88
C LEU A 54 2.10 4.87 1.31
N ARG A 55 3.42 4.99 1.47
CA ARG A 55 4.21 6.16 1.08
C ARG A 55 4.72 5.97 -0.34
N ALA A 56 4.34 6.89 -1.22
CA ALA A 56 4.66 6.88 -2.64
C ALA A 56 5.58 8.06 -3.00
N MET A 57 6.70 7.74 -3.63
CA MET A 57 7.60 8.73 -4.24
C MET A 57 7.04 9.16 -5.60
N ALA A 58 7.10 10.45 -5.90
CA ALA A 58 6.75 10.99 -7.22
C ALA A 58 7.71 10.46 -8.32
N SER A 59 8.98 10.30 -7.98
CA SER A 59 10.02 9.69 -8.83
C SER A 59 11.10 9.06 -7.95
N VAL A 60 11.72 7.99 -8.43
CA VAL A 60 12.93 7.39 -7.82
C VAL A 60 14.20 7.66 -8.63
N ARG A 61 14.09 8.47 -9.67
CA ARG A 61 15.21 8.91 -10.52
C ARG A 61 15.72 10.30 -10.16
N GLU A 62 14.90 11.07 -9.45
CA GLU A 62 15.20 12.42 -8.99
C GLU A 62 15.54 12.38 -7.51
N ARG A 63 16.63 13.04 -7.13
CA ARG A 63 17.16 13.02 -5.76
C ARG A 63 16.16 13.58 -4.75
N ASP A 64 15.53 14.68 -5.09
CA ASP A 64 14.69 15.48 -4.19
C ASP A 64 13.19 15.32 -4.54
N ALA A 65 12.81 14.18 -5.11
CA ALA A 65 11.42 13.90 -5.45
C ALA A 65 10.54 13.84 -4.21
N ASP A 66 9.34 14.41 -4.32
CA ASP A 66 8.37 14.42 -3.24
C ASP A 66 7.90 13.02 -2.84
N CYS A 67 7.56 12.88 -1.55
CA CYS A 67 6.94 11.70 -0.99
C CYS A 67 5.56 12.04 -0.42
N SER A 68 4.52 11.36 -0.89
CA SER A 68 3.14 11.54 -0.42
C SER A 68 2.55 10.24 0.12
N THR A 69 1.44 10.34 0.86
CA THR A 69 0.66 9.15 1.24
C THR A 69 -0.31 8.84 0.10
N LEU A 70 -0.16 7.67 -0.53
CA LEU A 70 -1.07 7.18 -1.57
C LEU A 70 -2.42 6.77 -0.97
N ALA A 71 -2.38 6.06 0.15
CA ALA A 71 -3.55 5.67 0.93
C ALA A 71 -3.14 5.38 2.38
N SER A 72 -4.07 5.55 3.29
CA SER A 72 -3.95 5.13 4.69
C SER A 72 -5.01 4.09 4.98
N PHE A 73 -4.62 3.03 5.69
CA PHE A 73 -5.54 2.01 6.18
C PHE A 73 -5.39 1.83 7.68
N VAL A 74 -6.49 1.45 8.33
CA VAL A 74 -6.52 1.05 9.74
C VAL A 74 -7.05 -0.37 9.89
N VAL A 75 -6.46 -1.11 10.81
CA VAL A 75 -6.97 -2.37 11.34
C VAL A 75 -7.21 -2.15 12.82
N GLU A 76 -8.47 -2.24 13.26
CA GLU A 76 -8.86 -2.00 14.64
C GLU A 76 -8.91 -3.32 15.43
N ASP A 77 -8.55 -3.28 16.71
CA ASP A 77 -8.70 -4.41 17.62
C ASP A 77 -10.16 -4.91 17.64
N GLY A 78 -10.34 -6.23 17.55
CA GLY A 78 -11.65 -6.89 17.50
C GLY A 78 -12.46 -6.68 16.21
N ARG A 79 -11.94 -5.95 15.20
CA ARG A 79 -12.63 -5.71 13.92
C ARG A 79 -11.85 -6.30 12.75
N PRO A 80 -12.33 -7.39 12.12
CA PRO A 80 -11.63 -8.02 11.02
C PRO A 80 -11.47 -7.11 9.80
N GLY A 81 -10.28 -7.10 9.22
CA GLY A 81 -9.98 -6.49 7.93
C GLY A 81 -9.53 -5.03 8.00
N PRO A 82 -8.74 -4.57 7.00
CA PRO A 82 -8.35 -3.18 6.89
C PRO A 82 -9.49 -2.32 6.34
N LYS A 83 -9.54 -1.06 6.80
CA LYS A 83 -10.46 -0.02 6.30
C LYS A 83 -9.66 1.20 5.89
N LEU A 84 -10.14 1.93 4.89
CA LEU A 84 -9.59 3.26 4.57
C LEU A 84 -9.70 4.16 5.81
N ALA A 85 -8.59 4.82 6.14
CA ALA A 85 -8.47 5.71 7.29
C ALA A 85 -8.94 7.14 6.98
#